data_AF-A0A0P9CPW8-F1
#
_entry.id   AF-A0A0P9CPW8-F1
#
_cell.length_a   1.000
_cell.length_b   1.000
_cell.length_c   1.000
_cell.angle_alpha   90.00
_cell.angle_beta   90.00
_cell.angle_gamma   90.00
#
_symmetry.space_group_name_H-M   'P 1'
#
loop_
_entity.id
_entity.type
_entity.pdbx_description
1 polymer ?
#
loop_
_entity_poly.entity_id
_entity_poly.type
_entity_poly.pdbx_seq_one_letter_code
_entity_poly.pdbx_strand_id
1 'polypeptide(L)'
;ISTAQIAPTRAFIAAADGWLRRLLAVNRASQRLHEPSLLPVLGLRWYTVCRLSTALGPWVWWRFQRSPLARHAPIDAPRRAKFLLKALASSPTAIA
;
A
#
# COMPACT_ATOMS: atom_id res chain seq x y z
N ILE A 1 6.62 10.24 -17.57
CA ILE A 1 7.34 9.73 -16.37
C ILE A 1 7.89 8.38 -16.75
N SER A 2 9.23 8.25 -16.80
CA SER A 2 9.89 7.00 -17.19
C SER A 2 9.46 5.89 -16.23
N THR A 3 8.82 4.85 -16.75
CA THR A 3 8.44 3.64 -16.01
C THR A 3 9.67 2.77 -15.83
N ALA A 4 10.72 3.30 -15.19
CA ALA A 4 11.73 2.43 -14.61
C ALA A 4 10.96 1.46 -13.71
N GLN A 5 10.95 0.19 -14.10
CA GLN A 5 10.22 -0.86 -13.40
C GLN A 5 10.81 -0.94 -12.01
N ILE A 6 10.21 -0.24 -11.04
CA ILE A 6 10.52 -0.43 -9.64
C ILE A 6 10.06 -1.86 -9.36
N ALA A 7 10.99 -2.80 -9.38
CA ALA A 7 10.72 -4.16 -8.99
C ALA A 7 10.16 -4.09 -7.56
N PRO A 8 8.91 -4.54 -7.34
CA PRO A 8 8.30 -4.44 -6.02
C PRO A 8 9.07 -5.38 -5.09
N THR A 9 9.89 -4.82 -4.21
CA THR A 9 10.61 -5.56 -3.16
C THR A 9 9.93 -5.35 -1.81
N ARG A 10 10.12 -6.28 -0.88
CA ARG A 10 9.63 -6.11 0.50
C ARG A 10 10.20 -4.84 1.15
N ALA A 11 11.46 -4.51 0.86
CA ALA A 11 12.11 -3.29 1.32
C ALA A 11 11.44 -2.03 0.76
N PHE A 12 11.12 -2.01 -0.54
CA PHE A 12 10.38 -0.90 -1.16
C PHE A 12 9.02 -0.70 -0.49
N ILE A 13 8.25 -1.76 -0.25
CA ILE A 13 6.95 -1.65 0.44
C ILE A 13 7.10 -1.11 1.86
N ALA A 14 8.11 -1.56 2.60
CA ALA A 14 8.38 -1.05 3.95
C ALA A 14 8.75 0.44 3.93
N ALA A 15 9.60 0.86 2.99
CA ALA A 15 9.97 2.26 2.80
C ALA A 15 8.76 3.13 2.40
N ALA A 16 7.90 2.64 1.52
CA ALA A 16 6.68 3.34 1.10
C ALA A 16 5.71 3.56 2.25
N ASP A 17 5.43 2.54 3.08
CA ASP A 17 4.60 2.69 4.28
C ASP A 17 5.21 3.71 5.25
N GLY A 18 6.52 3.60 5.52
CA GLY A 18 7.23 4.53 6.38
C GLY A 18 7.20 5.97 5.87
N TRP A 19 7.32 6.18 4.57
CA TRP A 19 7.23 7.50 3.94
C TRP A 19 5.83 8.09 4.05
N LEU A 20 4.78 7.33 3.70
CA LEU A 20 3.38 7.80 3.79
C LEU A 20 2.98 8.14 5.23
N ARG A 21 3.42 7.34 6.20
CA ARG A 21 3.18 7.60 7.64
C ARG A 21 3.93 8.85 8.11
N ARG A 22 5.16 9.07 7.65
CA ARG A 22 5.90 10.31 7.94
C ARG A 22 5.22 11.52 7.34
N LEU A 23 4.69 11.43 6.11
CA LEU A 23 3.94 12.52 5.50
C LEU A 23 2.69 12.88 6.33
N LEU A 24 1.95 11.89 6.82
CA LEU A 24 0.84 12.14 7.75
C LEU A 24 1.31 12.79 9.06
N ALA A 25 2.40 12.31 9.65
CA ALA A 25 2.94 12.86 10.89
C ALA A 25 3.38 14.32 10.72
N VAL A 26 4.08 14.65 9.64
CA VAL A 26 4.47 16.01 9.30
C VAL A 26 3.23 16.88 9.07
N ASN A 27 2.22 16.39 8.36
CA ASN A 27 0.99 17.14 8.18
C ASN A 27 0.26 17.42 9.50
N ARG A 28 0.26 16.47 10.44
CA ARG A 28 -0.31 16.66 11.78
C ARG A 28 0.42 17.71 12.58
N ALA A 29 1.75 17.74 12.48
CA ALA A 29 2.56 18.74 13.16
C ALA A 29 2.41 20.14 12.55
N SER A 30 2.27 20.25 11.22
CA SER A 30 2.22 21.53 10.52
C SER A 30 0.82 22.03 10.18
N GLN A 31 -0.19 21.17 10.26
CA GLN A 31 -1.59 21.40 9.86
C GLN A 31 -1.78 22.07 8.48
N ARG A 32 -0.88 21.77 7.54
CA ARG A 32 -0.84 22.43 6.22
C ARG A 32 -1.96 21.96 5.28
N LEU A 33 -2.34 20.70 5.39
CA LEU A 33 -3.42 20.09 4.62
C LEU A 33 -4.55 19.70 5.56
N HIS A 34 -5.78 19.87 5.08
CA HIS A 34 -6.98 19.39 5.78
C HIS A 34 -6.93 17.87 5.92
N GLU A 35 -6.70 17.38 7.13
CA GLU A 35 -6.45 15.96 7.40
C GLU A 35 -7.59 15.03 6.93
N PRO A 36 -8.88 15.35 7.10
CA PRO A 36 -9.97 14.54 6.57
C PRO A 36 -9.89 14.30 5.05
N SER A 37 -9.38 15.26 4.28
CA SER A 37 -9.17 15.11 2.84
C SER A 37 -7.87 14.37 2.50
N LEU A 38 -6.85 14.48 3.36
CA LEU A 38 -5.55 13.82 3.16
C LEU A 38 -5.60 12.31 3.43
N LEU A 39 -6.31 11.89 4.47
CA LEU A 39 -6.35 10.48 4.91
C LEU A 39 -6.80 9.52 3.79
N PRO A 40 -7.87 9.80 3.02
CA PRO A 40 -8.28 8.96 1.89
C PRO A 40 -7.22 8.86 0.80
N VAL A 41 -6.49 9.95 0.53
CA VAL A 41 -5.42 9.99 -0.47
C VAL A 41 -4.27 9.10 -0.04
N LEU A 42 -3.82 9.21 1.21
CA LEU A 42 -2.74 8.36 1.74
C LEU A 42 -3.16 6.88 1.78
N GLY A 43 -4.38 6.59 2.19
CA GLY A 43 -4.93 5.24 2.18
C GLY A 43 -4.99 4.64 0.77
N LEU A 44 -5.45 5.42 -0.21
CA LEU A 44 -5.51 4.98 -1.61
C LEU A 44 -4.12 4.77 -2.20
N ARG A 45 -3.13 5.62 -1.87
CA ARG A 45 -1.73 5.44 -2.28
C ARG A 45 -1.14 4.17 -1.68
N TRP A 46 -1.37 3.93 -0.39
CA TRP A 46 -0.94 2.70 0.28
C TRP A 46 -1.55 1.45 -0.36
N TYR A 47 -2.85 1.46 -0.60
CA TYR A 47 -3.53 0.39 -1.34
C TYR A 47 -2.93 0.15 -2.72
N THR A 48 -2.63 1.23 -3.46
CA THR A 48 -2.08 1.16 -4.81
C THR A 48 -0.70 0.51 -4.83
N VAL A 49 0.20 0.91 -3.92
CA VAL A 49 1.53 0.30 -3.76
C VAL A 49 1.40 -1.21 -3.52
N CYS A 50 0.55 -1.62 -2.57
CA CYS A 50 0.36 -3.02 -2.23
C CYS A 50 -0.29 -3.83 -3.36
N ARG A 51 -1.32 -3.28 -4.02
CA ARG A 51 -2.02 -3.93 -5.15
C ARG A 51 -1.10 -4.20 -6.33
N LEU A 52 -0.22 -3.24 -6.65
CA LEU A 52 0.75 -3.39 -7.74
C LEU A 52 1.91 -4.33 -7.38
N SER A 53 2.06 -4.65 -6.10
CA SER A 53 3.12 -5.53 -5.59
C SER A 53 2.62 -6.94 -5.24
N THR A 54 1.52 -7.36 -5.85
CA THR A 54 0.91 -8.69 -5.62
C THR A 54 1.85 -9.84 -5.94
N ALA A 55 2.85 -9.64 -6.81
CA ALA A 55 3.91 -10.62 -7.09
C ALA A 55 4.74 -11.04 -5.84
N LEU A 56 4.69 -10.27 -4.74
CA LEU A 56 5.30 -10.65 -3.45
C LEU A 56 4.42 -11.62 -2.63
N GLY A 57 3.30 -12.04 -3.19
CA GLY A 57 2.39 -13.02 -2.65
C GLY A 57 1.59 -12.57 -1.43
N PRO A 58 1.08 -13.52 -0.62
CA PRO A 58 0.17 -13.22 0.49
C PRO A 58 0.75 -12.23 1.50
N TRP A 59 2.09 -12.14 1.59
CA TRP A 59 2.78 -11.18 2.43
C TRP A 59 2.34 -9.74 2.17
N VAL A 60 2.08 -9.34 0.92
CA VAL A 60 1.67 -7.96 0.62
C VAL A 60 0.28 -7.63 1.16
N TRP A 61 -0.62 -8.62 1.18
CA TRP A 61 -1.94 -8.46 1.77
C TRP A 61 -1.83 -8.25 3.28
N TRP A 62 -1.06 -9.08 3.97
CA TRP A 62 -0.80 -8.92 5.39
C TRP A 62 -0.15 -7.58 5.70
N ARG A 63 0.81 -7.17 4.88
CA ARG A 63 1.50 -5.88 5.06
C ARG A 63 0.54 -4.72 4.90
N PHE A 64 -0.34 -4.76 3.90
CA PHE A 64 -1.39 -3.76 3.69
C PHE A 64 -2.23 -3.58 4.95
N GLN A 65 -2.80 -4.67 5.47
CA GLN A 65 -3.75 -4.64 6.60
C GLN A 65 -3.10 -4.16 7.91
N ARG A 66 -1.81 -4.41 8.12
CA ARG A 66 -1.10 -3.98 9.33
C ARG A 66 -0.79 -2.48 9.39
N SER A 67 -0.89 -1.77 8.28
CA SER A 67 -0.65 -0.32 8.28
C SER A 67 -1.89 0.43 8.75
N PRO A 68 -1.76 1.45 9.62
CA PRO A 68 -2.87 2.32 9.99
C PRO A 68 -3.44 3.13 8.81
N LEU A 69 -2.79 3.14 7.65
CA LEU A 69 -3.31 3.77 6.42
C LEU A 69 -4.41 2.93 5.75
N ALA A 70 -4.47 1.62 5.99
CA ALA A 70 -5.42 0.73 5.31
C ALA A 70 -6.88 1.00 5.67
N ARG A 71 -7.15 1.50 6.90
CA ARG A 71 -8.49 1.91 7.34
C ARG A 71 -9.01 3.15 6.63
N HIS A 72 -8.12 3.96 6.07
CA HIS A 72 -8.47 5.19 5.38
C HIS A 72 -8.57 4.99 3.86
N ALA A 73 -8.23 3.82 3.34
CA ALA A 73 -8.34 3.56 1.91
C ALA A 73 -9.82 3.47 1.48
N PRO A 74 -10.31 4.38 0.60
CA PRO A 74 -11.69 4.39 0.13
C PRO A 74 -11.86 3.33 -0.97
N ILE A 75 -11.78 2.07 -0.56
CA ILE A 75 -11.90 0.90 -1.45
C ILE A 75 -13.07 0.03 -1.01
N ASP A 76 -13.90 -0.31 -1.98
CA ASP A 76 -15.06 -1.17 -1.86
C ASP A 76 -14.65 -2.64 -1.65
N ALA A 77 -15.56 -3.42 -1.08
CA ALA A 77 -15.34 -4.83 -0.77
C ALA A 77 -14.92 -5.67 -1.99
N PRO A 78 -15.52 -5.50 -3.20
CA PRO A 78 -15.09 -6.22 -4.40
C PRO A 78 -13.63 -5.98 -4.76
N ARG A 79 -13.15 -4.73 -4.70
CA ARG A 79 -11.74 -4.41 -4.98
C ARG A 79 -10.80 -4.98 -3.92
N ARG A 80 -11.21 -4.97 -2.64
CA ARG A 80 -10.46 -5.64 -1.56
C ARG A 80 -10.35 -7.14 -1.78
N ALA A 81 -11.46 -7.80 -2.11
CA ALA A 81 -11.48 -9.23 -2.40
C ALA A 81 -10.60 -9.58 -3.61
N LYS A 82 -10.70 -8.81 -4.70
CA LYS A 82 -9.85 -8.97 -5.89
C LYS A 82 -8.36 -8.84 -5.54
N PHE A 83 -7.99 -7.87 -4.70
CA PHE A 83 -6.60 -7.73 -4.24
C PHE A 83 -6.15 -8.96 -3.43
N LEU A 84 -6.95 -9.41 -2.46
CA LEU A 84 -6.64 -10.62 -1.68
C LEU A 84 -6.44 -11.83 -2.58
N LEU A 85 -7.40 -12.12 -3.46
CA LEU A 85 -7.33 -13.26 -4.39
C LEU A 85 -6.08 -13.19 -5.26
N LYS A 86 -5.73 -12.00 -5.78
CA LYS A 86 -4.53 -11.82 -6.60
C LYS A 86 -3.24 -12.04 -5.79
N ALA A 87 -3.19 -11.58 -4.54
CA ALA A 87 -2.05 -11.80 -3.65
C ALA A 87 -1.88 -13.29 -3.28
N LEU A 88 -2.98 -14.03 -3.10
CA LEU A 88 -2.96 -15.47 -2.84
C LEU A 88 -2.52 -16.28 -4.08
N ALA A 89 -3.05 -15.92 -5.26
CA ALA A 89 -2.70 -16.57 -6.52
C ALA A 89 -1.23 -16.34 -6.92
N SER A 90 -0.65 -15.22 -6.49
CA SER A 90 0.78 -14.93 -6.65
C SER A 90 1.58 -15.66 -5.57
N SER A 91 1.49 -16.98 -5.52
CA SER A 91 2.41 -17.76 -4.70
C SER A 91 3.82 -17.58 -5.28
N PRO A 92 4.87 -17.48 -4.46
CA PRO A 92 6.23 -17.50 -4.98
C PRO A 92 6.39 -18.84 -5.68
N THR A 93 6.50 -18.86 -7.00
CA THR A 93 7.13 -19.97 -7.69
C THR A 93 8.47 -20.13 -7.00
N ALA A 94 8.66 -21.24 -6.29
CA ALA A 94 9.97 -21.65 -5.82
C ALA A 94 10.84 -21.72 -7.07
N ILE A 95 11.65 -20.69 -7.29
CA ILE A 95 12.79 -20.82 -8.18
C ILE A 95 13.76 -21.67 -7.35
N ALA A 96 13.64 -22.98 -7.54
CA ALA A 96 14.65 -23.95 -7.18
C ALA A 96 15.89 -23.74 -8.04
#